data_AF-A0A5P2BPM4-F1
#
_entry.id   AF-A0A5P2BPM4-F1
#
_cell.length_a   1.000
_cell.length_b   1.000
_cell.length_c   1.000
_cell.angle_alpha   90.00
_cell.angle_beta   90.00
_cell.angle_gamma   90.00
#
_symmetry.space_group_name_H-M   'P 1'
#
loop_
_entity.id
_entity.type
_entity.pdbx_description
1 polymer ?
#
loop_
_entity_poly.entity_id
_entity_poly.type
_entity_poly.pdbx_seq_one_letter_code
_entity_poly.pdbx_strand_id
1 'polypeptide(L)'
;MTHDDLSGRGGQPVPLAPYRLVWLALWAEATPQEEAELTEHLRTALAPHGTVIVHARGPFHRTPEMLHYEIDLTPDGSAPDCMRALGFTRNADSTWNDEWERPVNGGVFLHPAVYGALAGEMEAAAAPRFRTGDVVLVRDSPDTRRLGLAGAEVTVGTPEYDYDTAPARRTWYYSVLVEGQDESENVDETDMEPTGRHEQVYGERTSVSTNGVLAS
;
A
#
# COMPACT_ATOMS: atom_id res chain seq x y z
N MET A 1 -37.08 -26.07 -23.92
CA MET A 1 -37.76 -25.13 -24.83
C MET A 1 -38.62 -24.24 -23.97
N THR A 2 -38.33 -22.97 -23.73
CA THR A 2 -37.47 -21.94 -24.35
C THR A 2 -37.02 -21.02 -23.20
N HIS A 3 -35.74 -20.73 -22.95
CA HIS A 3 -34.80 -19.87 -23.70
C HIS A 3 -35.29 -18.43 -23.90
N ASP A 4 -34.41 -17.50 -23.48
CA ASP A 4 -34.38 -16.04 -23.67
C ASP A 4 -35.35 -15.26 -22.76
N ASP A 5 -34.94 -14.30 -21.92
CA ASP A 5 -34.02 -13.21 -22.22
C ASP A 5 -33.56 -12.51 -20.90
N LEU A 6 -32.33 -12.77 -20.43
CA LEU A 6 -31.61 -11.90 -19.48
C LEU A 6 -30.12 -11.82 -19.88
N SER A 7 -29.89 -11.69 -21.17
CA SER A 7 -28.62 -11.31 -21.78
C SER A 7 -28.66 -9.81 -22.04
N GLY A 8 -28.19 -8.96 -21.11
CA GLY A 8 -28.30 -7.52 -21.34
C GLY A 8 -27.88 -6.55 -20.25
N ARG A 9 -26.89 -6.88 -19.41
CA ARG A 9 -26.04 -5.83 -18.81
C ARG A 9 -24.60 -6.28 -18.95
N GLY A 10 -24.07 -6.16 -20.17
CA GLY A 10 -22.64 -5.89 -20.32
C GLY A 10 -22.38 -4.58 -19.60
N GLY A 11 -22.07 -4.68 -18.30
CA GLY A 11 -21.67 -3.53 -17.50
C GLY A 11 -20.54 -2.87 -18.27
N GLN A 12 -20.68 -1.58 -18.57
CA GLN A 12 -19.55 -0.85 -19.13
C GLN A 12 -18.33 -1.13 -18.24
N PRO A 13 -17.17 -1.45 -18.82
CA PRO A 13 -15.97 -1.67 -18.03
C PRO A 13 -15.77 -0.43 -17.15
N VAL A 14 -15.65 -0.65 -15.84
CA VAL A 14 -15.36 0.42 -14.89
C VAL A 14 -14.05 1.06 -15.37
N PRO A 15 -14.02 2.37 -15.64
CA PRO A 15 -12.80 3.02 -16.10
C PRO A 15 -11.68 2.80 -15.09
N LEU A 16 -10.49 2.43 -15.59
CA LEU A 16 -9.30 2.29 -14.75
C LEU A 16 -8.97 3.63 -14.09
N ALA A 17 -8.49 3.57 -12.85
CA ALA A 17 -7.93 4.72 -12.18
C ALA A 17 -6.67 5.21 -12.92
N PRO A 18 -6.47 6.54 -13.07
CA PRO A 18 -5.22 7.06 -13.63
C PRO A 18 -4.01 6.71 -12.78
N TYR A 19 -4.14 6.84 -11.45
CA TYR A 19 -3.11 6.40 -10.51
C TYR A 19 -3.40 4.98 -10.05
N ARG A 20 -2.42 4.10 -10.24
CA ARG A 20 -2.46 2.69 -9.87
C ARG A 20 -1.09 2.28 -9.37
N LEU A 21 -1.05 1.60 -8.24
CA LEU A 21 0.17 1.08 -7.64
C LEU A 21 -0.14 -0.27 -7.00
N VAL A 22 0.70 -1.25 -7.30
CA VAL A 22 0.91 -2.41 -6.45
C VAL A 22 2.26 -2.22 -5.79
N TRP A 23 2.29 -2.24 -4.46
CA TRP A 23 3.54 -2.21 -3.71
C TRP A 23 3.83 -3.60 -3.17
N LEU A 24 5.09 -4.00 -3.22
CA LEU A 24 5.58 -5.24 -2.62
C LEU A 24 6.72 -4.92 -1.66
N ALA A 25 6.73 -5.53 -0.48
CA ALA A 25 7.89 -5.59 0.40
C ALA A 25 8.36 -7.04 0.46
N LEU A 26 9.60 -7.30 0.03
CA LEU A 26 10.16 -8.65 -0.04
C LEU A 26 11.35 -8.78 0.90
N TRP A 27 11.48 -9.94 1.54
CA TRP A 27 12.66 -10.32 2.30
C TRP A 27 13.32 -11.52 1.64
N ALA A 28 14.60 -11.39 1.29
CA ALA A 28 15.34 -12.42 0.59
C ALA A 28 16.58 -12.85 1.34
N GLU A 29 16.79 -14.17 1.43
CA GLU A 29 18.04 -14.78 1.90
C GLU A 29 19.09 -14.65 0.78
N ALA A 30 19.80 -13.54 0.77
CA ALA A 30 20.83 -13.23 -0.22
C ALA A 30 21.93 -12.35 0.39
N THR A 31 23.14 -12.50 -0.12
CA THR A 31 24.27 -11.65 0.26
C THR A 31 24.21 -10.31 -0.49
N PRO A 32 24.81 -9.22 0.02
CA PRO A 32 24.90 -7.95 -0.70
C PRO A 32 25.56 -8.08 -2.09
N GLN A 33 26.43 -9.08 -2.29
CA GLN A 33 27.05 -9.36 -3.58
C GLN A 33 26.07 -9.93 -4.61
N GLU A 34 25.00 -10.59 -4.16
CA GLU A 34 23.93 -11.17 -5.00
C GLU A 34 22.78 -10.17 -5.25
N GLU A 35 22.78 -9.01 -4.58
CA GLU A 35 21.71 -8.00 -4.63
C GLU A 35 21.41 -7.53 -6.06
N ALA A 36 22.45 -7.28 -6.87
CA ALA A 36 22.28 -6.80 -8.23
C ALA A 36 21.59 -7.84 -9.13
N GLU A 37 21.98 -9.12 -9.02
CA GLU A 37 21.37 -10.20 -9.79
C GLU A 37 19.90 -10.41 -9.39
N LEU A 38 19.62 -10.41 -8.09
CA LEU A 38 18.26 -10.54 -7.58
C LEU A 38 17.39 -9.34 -7.98
N THR A 39 17.94 -8.13 -7.96
CA THR A 39 17.26 -6.92 -8.44
C THR A 39 16.83 -7.04 -9.91
N GLU A 40 17.73 -7.49 -10.78
CA GLU A 40 17.41 -7.69 -12.21
C GLU A 40 16.41 -8.84 -12.42
N HIS A 41 16.53 -9.92 -11.64
CA HIS A 41 15.56 -11.01 -11.67
C HIS A 41 14.16 -10.51 -11.32
N LEU A 42 14.00 -9.79 -10.21
CA LEU A 42 12.71 -9.23 -9.77
C LEU A 42 12.12 -8.29 -10.83
N ARG A 43 12.95 -7.41 -11.40
CA ARG A 43 12.51 -6.52 -12.48
C ARG A 43 12.00 -7.29 -13.69
N THR A 44 12.75 -8.31 -14.12
CA THR A 44 12.39 -9.14 -15.27
C THR A 44 11.12 -9.95 -15.03
N ALA A 45 10.99 -10.53 -13.83
CA ALA A 45 9.86 -11.36 -13.45
C ALA A 45 8.55 -10.56 -13.36
N LEU A 46 8.61 -9.31 -12.91
CA LEU A 46 7.43 -8.45 -12.73
C LEU A 46 7.09 -7.60 -13.96
N ALA A 47 8.02 -7.40 -14.90
CA ALA A 47 7.80 -6.62 -16.11
C ALA A 47 6.56 -7.02 -16.95
N PRO A 48 6.13 -8.29 -17.03
CA PRO A 48 4.89 -8.66 -17.70
C PRO A 48 3.60 -8.08 -17.09
N HIS A 49 3.67 -7.54 -15.87
CA HIS A 49 2.52 -7.00 -15.14
C HIS A 49 2.41 -5.47 -15.21
N GLY A 50 3.46 -4.78 -15.67
CA GLY A 50 3.47 -3.32 -15.84
C GLY A 50 4.86 -2.70 -15.68
N THR A 51 4.89 -1.41 -15.34
CA THR A 51 6.14 -0.66 -15.12
C THR A 51 6.64 -0.90 -13.69
N VAL A 52 7.89 -1.38 -13.55
CA VAL A 52 8.46 -1.81 -12.27
C VAL A 52 9.62 -0.92 -11.85
N ILE A 53 9.62 -0.50 -10.59
CA ILE A 53 10.77 0.10 -9.90
C ILE A 53 11.12 -0.79 -8.70
N VAL A 54 12.36 -1.27 -8.65
CA VAL A 54 12.87 -2.09 -7.55
C VAL A 54 13.82 -1.25 -6.71
N HIS A 55 13.53 -1.13 -5.43
CA HIS A 55 14.35 -0.44 -4.43
C HIS A 55 15.02 -1.47 -3.53
N ALA A 56 16.29 -1.76 -3.78
CA ALA A 56 17.11 -2.55 -2.85
C ALA A 56 17.43 -1.67 -1.63
N ARG A 57 16.79 -1.96 -0.48
CA ARG A 57 16.99 -1.20 0.76
C ARG A 57 18.18 -1.72 1.57
N GLY A 58 18.80 -2.82 1.15
CA GLY A 58 19.89 -3.49 1.83
C GLY A 58 19.41 -4.38 2.99
N PRO A 59 20.25 -4.65 3.99
CA PRO A 59 19.92 -5.55 5.10
C PRO A 59 18.66 -5.15 5.87
N PHE A 60 17.82 -6.13 6.18
CA PHE A 60 16.63 -5.93 7.01
C PHE A 60 17.04 -5.74 8.47
N HIS A 61 16.56 -4.68 9.13
CA HIS A 61 17.04 -4.29 10.46
C HIS A 61 16.76 -5.33 11.56
N ARG A 62 15.71 -6.14 11.44
CA ARG A 62 15.38 -7.21 12.41
C ARG A 62 16.12 -8.52 12.12
N THR A 63 16.51 -8.75 10.87
CA THR A 63 17.20 -9.95 10.42
C THR A 63 18.26 -9.55 9.38
N PRO A 64 19.41 -9.03 9.84
CA PRO A 64 20.43 -8.42 8.96
C PRO A 64 21.02 -9.37 7.91
N GLU A 65 20.80 -10.67 8.06
CA GLU A 65 21.18 -11.70 7.11
C GLU A 65 20.27 -11.75 5.87
N MET A 66 19.13 -11.06 5.89
CA MET A 66 18.21 -10.93 4.76
C MET A 66 18.30 -9.55 4.13
N LEU A 67 18.12 -9.48 2.81
CA LEU A 67 17.93 -8.23 2.08
C LEU A 67 16.44 -7.86 2.03
N HIS A 68 16.16 -6.58 2.26
CA HIS A 68 14.83 -5.99 2.11
C HIS A 68 14.72 -5.26 0.76
N TYR A 69 13.67 -5.59 0.03
CA TYR A 69 13.30 -4.92 -1.22
C TYR A 69 11.94 -4.28 -1.06
N GLU A 70 11.81 -3.03 -1.52
CA GLU A 70 10.52 -2.41 -1.80
C GLU A 70 10.36 -2.33 -3.30
N ILE A 71 9.19 -2.70 -3.83
CA ILE A 71 8.90 -2.69 -5.26
C ILE A 71 7.64 -1.90 -5.50
N ASP A 72 7.75 -0.91 -6.39
CA ASP A 72 6.61 -0.18 -6.92
C ASP A 72 6.29 -0.72 -8.32
N LEU A 73 5.11 -1.27 -8.49
CA LEU A 73 4.59 -1.78 -9.75
C LEU A 73 3.39 -0.94 -10.17
N THR A 74 3.51 -0.18 -11.26
CA THR A 74 2.38 0.45 -11.92
C THR A 74 1.77 -0.53 -12.92
N PRO A 75 0.59 -1.13 -12.62
CA PRO A 75 0.04 -2.19 -13.45
C PRO A 75 -0.55 -1.65 -14.75
N ASP A 76 -0.50 -2.47 -15.81
CA ASP A 76 -1.16 -2.14 -17.09
C ASP A 76 -2.70 -2.20 -16.97
N GLY A 77 -3.20 -3.12 -16.14
CA GLY A 77 -4.61 -3.31 -15.80
C GLY A 77 -5.02 -2.62 -14.49
N SER A 78 -6.01 -3.19 -13.79
CA SER A 78 -6.34 -2.75 -12.43
C SER A 78 -5.33 -3.32 -11.42
N ALA A 79 -5.05 -2.59 -10.34
CA ALA A 79 -4.18 -3.04 -9.26
C ALA A 79 -4.73 -4.30 -8.55
N PRO A 80 -6.04 -4.44 -8.28
CA PRO A 80 -6.59 -5.70 -7.75
C PRO A 80 -6.42 -6.89 -8.70
N ASP A 81 -6.56 -6.71 -10.02
CA ASP A 81 -6.29 -7.78 -11.00
C ASP A 81 -4.82 -8.17 -11.01
N CYS A 82 -3.93 -7.18 -10.92
CA CYS A 82 -2.50 -7.40 -10.81
C CYS A 82 -2.14 -8.19 -9.55
N MET A 83 -2.67 -7.81 -8.39
CA MET A 83 -2.49 -8.55 -7.12
C MET A 83 -2.91 -10.02 -7.26
N ARG A 84 -4.05 -10.28 -7.89
CA ARG A 84 -4.52 -11.66 -8.16
C ARG A 84 -3.63 -12.41 -9.14
N ALA A 85 -3.15 -11.74 -10.20
CA ALA A 85 -2.20 -12.33 -11.15
C ALA A 85 -0.85 -12.66 -10.49
N LEU A 86 -0.48 -11.88 -9.47
CA LEU A 86 0.65 -12.14 -8.60
C LEU A 86 0.33 -13.24 -7.55
N GLY A 87 -0.86 -13.81 -7.51
CA GLY A 87 -1.20 -14.89 -6.57
C GLY A 87 -1.50 -14.41 -5.14
N PHE A 88 -1.52 -13.10 -4.88
CA PHE A 88 -2.04 -12.61 -3.62
C PHE A 88 -3.55 -12.82 -3.57
N THR A 89 -4.04 -13.26 -2.42
CA THR A 89 -5.47 -13.44 -2.14
C THR A 89 -5.88 -12.48 -1.04
N ARG A 90 -7.08 -11.91 -1.18
CA ARG A 90 -7.64 -11.05 -0.15
C ARG A 90 -8.24 -11.92 0.95
N ASN A 91 -7.81 -11.73 2.18
CA ASN A 91 -8.40 -12.40 3.33
C ASN A 91 -9.70 -11.70 3.74
N ALA A 92 -10.50 -12.40 4.57
CA ALA A 92 -11.84 -11.95 4.98
C ALA A 92 -11.83 -10.63 5.78
N ASP A 93 -10.67 -10.24 6.31
CA ASP A 93 -10.37 -9.00 7.05
C ASP A 93 -9.81 -7.87 6.17
N SER A 94 -9.89 -8.02 4.84
CA SER A 94 -9.47 -7.01 3.86
C SER A 94 -7.97 -6.77 3.73
N THR A 95 -7.11 -7.52 4.42
CA THR A 95 -5.66 -7.53 4.16
C THR A 95 -5.30 -8.56 3.09
N TRP A 96 -4.25 -8.30 2.33
CA TRP A 96 -3.67 -9.27 1.40
C TRP A 96 -2.65 -10.10 2.19
N ASN A 97 -2.96 -11.38 2.45
CA ASN A 97 -2.14 -12.37 3.18
C ASN A 97 -1.05 -11.78 4.11
N ASP A 98 -1.39 -11.50 5.38
CA ASP A 98 -0.45 -11.07 6.45
C ASP A 98 0.43 -12.22 6.99
N GLU A 99 0.97 -13.07 6.11
CA GLU A 99 1.79 -14.22 6.54
C GLU A 99 3.27 -13.86 6.51
N TRP A 100 3.78 -13.43 7.67
CA TRP A 100 5.19 -13.08 7.90
C TRP A 100 6.18 -14.25 7.79
N GLU A 101 5.73 -15.50 7.65
CA GLU A 101 6.58 -16.69 7.54
C GLU A 101 5.94 -17.70 6.58
N ARG A 102 6.70 -18.22 5.61
CA ARG A 102 6.30 -19.05 4.44
C ARG A 102 5.07 -19.98 4.61
N PRO A 103 4.26 -20.21 3.55
CA PRO A 103 4.67 -20.16 2.15
C PRO A 103 3.98 -19.06 1.34
N VAL A 104 4.84 -18.36 0.61
CA VAL A 104 4.57 -17.59 -0.59
C VAL A 104 3.58 -18.35 -1.50
N ASN A 105 2.29 -18.00 -1.42
CA ASN A 105 1.32 -18.24 -2.50
C ASN A 105 1.32 -17.08 -3.51
N GLY A 106 2.31 -16.19 -3.46
CA GLY A 106 2.68 -15.43 -4.64
C GLY A 106 3.05 -16.43 -5.76
N GLY A 107 2.56 -16.21 -6.97
CA GLY A 107 2.77 -17.15 -8.08
C GLY A 107 4.25 -17.48 -8.35
N VAL A 108 4.49 -18.39 -9.28
CA VAL A 108 5.79 -19.00 -9.70
C VAL A 108 6.93 -18.00 -9.99
N PHE A 109 6.67 -16.69 -9.99
CA PHE A 109 7.59 -15.62 -10.34
C PHE A 109 8.49 -15.12 -9.19
N LEU A 110 8.33 -15.61 -7.96
CA LEU A 110 9.20 -15.21 -6.85
C LEU A 110 10.45 -16.11 -6.78
N HIS A 111 11.63 -15.48 -6.83
CA HIS A 111 12.93 -16.14 -6.75
C HIS A 111 13.02 -17.05 -5.51
N PRO A 112 13.67 -18.24 -5.58
CA PRO A 112 13.74 -19.17 -4.44
C PRO A 112 14.32 -18.58 -3.14
N ALA A 113 15.16 -17.54 -3.27
CA ALA A 113 15.73 -16.79 -2.16
C ALA A 113 14.71 -15.91 -1.42
N VAL A 114 13.56 -15.58 -2.01
CA VAL A 114 12.52 -14.78 -1.34
C VAL A 114 11.87 -15.63 -0.25
N TYR A 115 12.08 -15.22 1.00
CA TYR A 115 11.57 -15.85 2.19
C TYR A 115 10.14 -15.42 2.48
N GLY A 116 9.86 -14.11 2.41
CA GLY A 116 8.56 -13.53 2.70
C GLY A 116 8.23 -12.38 1.76
N ALA A 117 6.93 -12.10 1.63
CA ALA A 117 6.42 -10.99 0.84
C ALA A 117 5.18 -10.40 1.53
N LEU A 118 5.16 -9.07 1.70
CA LEU A 118 3.93 -8.31 1.90
C LEU A 118 3.60 -7.56 0.63
N ALA A 119 2.31 -7.31 0.45
CA ALA A 119 1.84 -6.62 -0.73
C ALA A 119 0.57 -5.83 -0.42
N GLY A 120 0.38 -4.77 -1.19
CA GLY A 120 -0.86 -4.03 -1.19
C GLY A 120 -1.06 -3.31 -2.51
N GLU A 121 -2.26 -2.76 -2.65
CA GLU A 121 -2.68 -2.07 -3.85
C GLU A 121 -3.23 -0.69 -3.50
N MET A 122 -3.17 0.19 -4.49
CA MET A 122 -3.72 1.54 -4.43
C MET A 122 -4.26 1.93 -5.81
N GLU A 123 -5.50 2.40 -5.88
CA GLU A 123 -6.09 2.98 -7.09
C GLU A 123 -6.89 4.24 -6.81
N ALA A 124 -6.56 5.35 -7.47
CA ALA A 124 -7.27 6.61 -7.29
C ALA A 124 -7.21 7.54 -8.52
N ALA A 125 -7.96 8.65 -8.45
CA ALA A 125 -7.96 9.67 -9.50
C ALA A 125 -6.58 10.31 -9.72
N ALA A 126 -5.76 10.39 -8.67
CA ALA A 126 -4.40 10.92 -8.67
C ALA A 126 -3.53 10.23 -7.60
N ALA A 127 -2.21 10.38 -7.70
CA ALA A 127 -1.30 9.92 -6.64
C ALA A 127 -1.54 10.71 -5.33
N PRO A 128 -1.32 10.09 -4.16
CA PRO A 128 -1.40 10.81 -2.88
C PRO A 128 -0.36 11.93 -2.85
N ARG A 129 -0.77 13.09 -2.35
CA ARG A 129 0.07 14.28 -2.22
C ARG A 129 1.05 14.17 -1.06
N PHE A 130 0.69 13.40 -0.03
CA PHE A 130 1.47 13.23 1.18
C PHE A 130 1.88 11.78 1.36
N ARG A 131 2.98 11.59 2.08
CA ARG A 131 3.51 10.27 2.45
C ARG A 131 3.43 10.12 3.97
N THR A 132 3.37 8.88 4.42
CA THR A 132 3.47 8.56 5.85
C THR A 132 4.73 9.20 6.45
N GLY A 133 4.57 9.90 7.57
CA GLY A 133 5.61 10.67 8.24
C GLY A 133 5.72 12.12 7.78
N ASP A 134 5.06 12.54 6.71
CA ASP A 134 5.02 13.96 6.35
C ASP A 134 4.29 14.75 7.43
N VAL A 135 4.83 15.92 7.80
CA VAL A 135 4.14 16.82 8.73
C VAL A 135 3.36 17.86 7.94
N VAL A 136 2.08 17.97 8.22
CA VAL A 136 1.15 18.85 7.49
C VAL A 136 0.45 19.82 8.43
N LEU A 137 0.05 20.96 7.89
CA LEU A 137 -0.84 21.90 8.56
C LEU A 137 -2.28 21.59 8.15
N VAL A 138 -3.16 21.38 9.13
CA VAL A 138 -4.58 21.13 8.90
C VAL A 138 -5.29 22.46 8.65
N ARG A 139 -5.94 22.57 7.50
CA ARG A 139 -6.75 23.73 7.10
C ARG A 139 -7.96 23.87 7.99
N ASP A 140 -8.41 25.11 8.11
CA ASP A 140 -9.64 25.42 8.82
C ASP A 140 -10.87 25.11 7.94
N SER A 141 -11.56 24.00 8.25
CA SER A 141 -12.78 23.53 7.58
C SER A 141 -13.84 23.14 8.63
N PRO A 142 -15.12 23.02 8.26
CA PRO A 142 -16.16 22.55 9.19
C PRO A 142 -15.83 21.20 9.84
N ASP A 143 -15.24 20.27 9.07
CA ASP A 143 -14.91 18.93 9.55
C ASP A 143 -13.68 18.95 10.46
N THR A 144 -12.61 19.67 10.09
CA THR A 144 -11.41 19.77 10.93
C THR A 144 -11.66 20.54 12.22
N ARG A 145 -12.57 21.53 12.23
CA ARG A 145 -13.04 22.18 13.47
C ARG A 145 -13.77 21.21 14.40
N ARG A 146 -14.61 20.32 13.84
CA ARG A 146 -15.33 19.32 14.64
C ARG A 146 -14.35 18.33 15.31
N LEU A 147 -13.26 18.02 14.64
CA LEU A 147 -12.17 17.19 15.16
C LEU A 147 -11.22 17.96 16.12
N GLY A 148 -11.36 19.29 16.23
CA GLY A 148 -10.45 20.11 17.03
C GLY A 148 -9.04 20.27 16.43
N LEU A 149 -8.88 19.98 15.14
CA LEU A 149 -7.60 19.97 14.43
C LEU A 149 -7.36 21.20 13.56
N ALA A 150 -8.33 22.09 13.40
CA ALA A 150 -8.17 23.28 12.56
C ALA A 150 -6.95 24.12 12.98
N GLY A 151 -5.97 24.26 12.09
CA GLY A 151 -4.72 24.98 12.32
C GLY A 151 -3.64 24.18 13.08
N ALA A 152 -3.88 22.90 13.39
CA ALA A 152 -2.90 22.03 14.01
C ALA A 152 -1.85 21.54 13.01
N GLU A 153 -0.62 21.33 13.49
CA GLU A 153 0.39 20.54 12.78
C GLU A 153 0.24 19.09 13.21
N VAL A 154 0.16 18.17 12.23
CA VAL A 154 -0.06 16.75 12.48
C VAL A 154 0.87 15.91 11.58
N THR A 155 1.19 14.71 12.04
CA THR A 155 2.01 13.76 11.26
C THR A 155 1.10 12.79 10.53
N VAL A 156 1.30 12.68 9.22
CA VAL A 156 0.46 11.89 8.31
C VAL A 156 0.77 10.40 8.46
N GLY A 157 -0.27 9.58 8.55
CA GLY A 157 -0.24 8.12 8.54
C GLY A 157 -0.26 7.54 7.12
N THR A 158 -0.87 6.38 6.94
CA THR A 158 -0.96 5.73 5.62
C THR A 158 -2.07 6.37 4.78
N PRO A 159 -1.86 6.65 3.48
CA PRO A 159 -2.92 7.10 2.59
C PRO A 159 -4.01 6.04 2.44
N GLU A 160 -5.26 6.44 2.60
CA GLU A 160 -6.45 5.60 2.46
C GLU A 160 -7.50 6.26 1.56
N TYR A 161 -8.47 5.47 1.09
CA TYR A 161 -9.62 5.94 0.33
C TYR A 161 -10.86 5.09 0.61
N ASP A 162 -12.03 5.64 0.29
CA ASP A 162 -13.28 4.90 0.31
C ASP A 162 -13.34 3.89 -0.85
N TYR A 163 -13.36 2.60 -0.50
CA TYR A 163 -13.42 1.49 -1.47
C TYR A 163 -14.74 1.45 -2.25
N ASP A 164 -15.84 1.97 -1.69
CA ASP A 164 -17.15 2.03 -2.36
C ASP A 164 -17.21 3.11 -3.44
N THR A 165 -16.29 4.08 -3.39
CA THR A 165 -16.14 5.08 -4.43
C THR A 165 -15.46 4.48 -5.67
N ALA A 166 -15.99 4.79 -6.86
CA ALA A 166 -15.43 4.31 -8.12
C ALA A 166 -13.95 4.72 -8.28
N PRO A 167 -13.04 3.82 -8.73
CA PRO A 167 -11.59 4.05 -8.70
C PRO A 167 -11.13 5.39 -9.29
N ALA A 168 -11.66 5.78 -10.45
CA ALA A 168 -11.33 7.04 -11.12
C ALA A 168 -11.85 8.31 -10.40
N ARG A 169 -12.55 8.18 -9.27
CA ARG A 169 -13.09 9.28 -8.46
C ARG A 169 -12.62 9.24 -7.01
N ARG A 170 -11.86 8.22 -6.60
CA ARG A 170 -11.33 8.13 -5.25
C ARG A 170 -10.37 9.28 -4.99
N THR A 171 -10.50 9.84 -3.80
CA THR A 171 -9.61 10.84 -3.20
C THR A 171 -9.01 10.27 -1.93
N TRP A 172 -7.91 10.86 -1.49
CA TRP A 172 -7.17 10.39 -0.34
C TRP A 172 -7.65 11.05 0.94
N TYR A 173 -7.73 10.26 2.00
CA TYR A 173 -7.69 10.73 3.37
C TYR A 173 -6.53 10.03 4.08
N TYR A 174 -6.16 10.54 5.25
CA TYR A 174 -5.08 9.99 6.03
C TYR A 174 -5.48 9.92 7.49
N SER A 175 -5.09 8.84 8.17
CA SER A 175 -4.98 8.87 9.62
C SER A 175 -3.91 9.88 10.01
N VAL A 176 -4.16 10.71 11.01
CA VAL A 176 -3.20 11.70 11.50
C VAL A 176 -2.88 11.47 12.96
N LEU A 177 -1.59 11.53 13.26
CA LEU A 177 -1.05 11.45 14.61
C LEU A 177 -0.89 12.85 15.17
N VAL A 178 -1.53 13.09 16.31
CA VAL A 178 -1.49 14.36 17.03
C VAL A 178 -0.62 14.17 18.27
N GLU A 179 0.35 15.06 18.47
CA GLU A 179 1.23 14.99 19.63
C GLU A 179 0.41 15.00 20.94
N GLY A 180 0.62 13.99 21.78
CA GLY A 180 -0.07 13.85 23.07
C GLY A 180 -1.46 13.21 23.00
N GLN A 181 -1.87 12.67 21.85
CA GLN A 181 -3.09 11.86 21.71
C GLN A 181 -2.74 10.40 21.41
N ASP A 182 -3.49 9.49 22.00
CA ASP A 182 -3.35 8.04 21.78
C ASP A 182 -4.21 7.55 20.60
N GLU A 183 -5.23 8.32 20.20
CA GLU A 183 -6.13 8.00 19.10
C GLU A 183 -5.73 8.78 17.84
N SER A 184 -5.95 8.15 16.68
CA SER A 184 -5.74 8.81 15.38
C SER A 184 -7.07 9.27 14.81
N GLU A 185 -7.03 10.37 14.07
CA GLU A 185 -8.21 10.94 13.39
C GLU A 185 -8.02 10.87 11.88
N ASN A 186 -9.11 10.73 11.13
CA ASN A 186 -9.06 10.74 9.67
C ASN A 186 -9.32 12.14 9.12
N VAL A 187 -8.43 12.62 8.26
CA VAL A 187 -8.53 13.95 7.64
C VAL A 187 -8.34 13.83 6.13
N ASP A 188 -9.21 14.50 5.37
CA ASP A 188 -9.15 14.54 3.91
C ASP A 188 -7.90 15.28 3.39
N GLU A 189 -7.34 14.80 2.27
CA GLU A 189 -6.16 15.40 1.64
C GLU A 189 -6.35 16.87 1.23
N THR A 190 -7.59 17.26 0.92
CA THR A 190 -7.93 18.64 0.54
C THR A 190 -7.82 19.60 1.71
N ASP A 191 -7.88 19.09 2.93
CA ASP A 191 -7.82 19.85 4.18
C ASP A 191 -6.40 19.92 4.75
N MET A 192 -5.39 19.54 3.96
CA MET A 192 -3.99 19.54 4.39
C MET A 192 -3.08 20.41 3.51
N GLU A 193 -2.13 21.08 4.16
CA GLU A 193 -1.06 21.83 3.51
C GLU A 193 0.31 21.28 3.90
N PRO A 194 1.24 21.15 2.93
CA PRO A 194 2.58 20.65 3.23
C PRO A 194 3.35 21.67 4.07
N THR A 195 4.02 21.21 5.12
CA THR A 195 5.04 22.02 5.82
C THR A 195 6.43 21.84 5.21
N GLY A 196 6.63 20.76 4.44
CA GLY A 196 7.93 20.34 3.91
C GLY A 196 8.81 19.57 4.91
N ARG A 197 8.34 19.36 6.14
CA ARG A 197 9.01 18.53 7.14
C ARG A 197 8.54 17.08 7.03
N HIS A 198 9.41 16.18 7.48
CA HIS A 198 9.16 14.75 7.51
C HIS A 198 9.73 14.18 8.82
N GLU A 199 8.94 13.35 9.48
CA GLU A 199 9.29 12.66 10.71
C GLU A 199 9.35 11.16 10.46
N GLN A 200 10.34 10.51 11.07
CA GLN A 200 10.44 9.07 11.01
C GLN A 200 9.44 8.45 11.97
N VAL A 201 8.34 7.93 11.42
CA VAL A 201 7.36 7.17 12.19
C VAL A 201 7.89 5.76 12.39
N TYR A 202 8.38 5.46 13.59
CA TYR A 202 8.77 4.10 13.98
C TYR A 202 7.50 3.31 14.36
N GLY A 203 6.96 2.49 13.45
CA GLY A 203 5.91 1.54 13.86
C GLY A 203 4.98 0.98 12.80
N GLU A 204 4.74 1.65 11.67
CA GLU A 204 3.55 1.34 10.85
C GLU A 204 3.84 1.05 9.36
N ARG A 205 4.73 0.09 9.12
CA ARG A 205 4.70 -0.71 7.87
C ARG A 205 4.66 -2.21 8.14
N THR A 206 4.17 -2.56 9.33
CA THR A 206 3.72 -3.92 9.68
C THR A 206 2.22 -3.80 9.83
N SER A 207 1.48 -4.44 8.92
CA SER A 207 0.16 -5.02 9.16
C SER A 207 -0.15 -5.16 10.66
N VAL A 208 -1.01 -4.28 11.20
CA VAL A 208 -1.65 -4.54 12.48
C VAL A 208 -2.76 -5.55 12.20
N SER A 209 -2.43 -6.84 12.29
CA SER A 209 -3.44 -7.86 12.54
C SER A 209 -3.53 -8.07 14.06
N THR A 210 -4.77 -8.12 14.52
CA THR A 210 -5.25 -8.15 15.90
C THR A 210 -4.50 -9.11 16.81
N ASN A 211 -3.73 -8.58 17.76
CA ASN A 211 -3.74 -8.87 19.22
C ASN A 211 -2.44 -8.34 19.87
N GLY A 212 -2.28 -7.01 19.88
CA GLY A 212 -1.25 -6.34 20.67
C GLY A 212 -1.62 -6.30 22.15
N VAL A 213 -1.60 -7.45 22.83
CA VAL A 213 -1.60 -7.45 24.30
C VAL A 213 -0.18 -7.08 24.73
N LEU A 214 -0.06 -5.87 25.27
CA LEU A 214 1.04 -5.45 26.14
C LEU A 214 1.20 -6.47 27.27
N ALA A 215 2.34 -7.15 27.31
CA ALA A 215 2.85 -7.73 28.54
C ALA A 215 4.14 -6.98 28.90
N SER A 216 4.14 -6.49 30.13
CA SER A 216 5.13 -5.66 30.82
C SER A 216 6.58 -6.11 30.69
#